data_AF-X1IGX9-F1
#
_entry.id   AF-X1IGX9-F1
#
_cell.length_a   1.000
_cell.length_b   1.000
_cell.length_c   1.000
_cell.angle_alpha   90.00
_cell.angle_beta   90.00
_cell.angle_gamma   90.00
#
_symmetry.space_group_name_H-M   'P 1'
#
loop_
_entity.id
_entity.type
_entity.pdbx_description
1 polymer ?
#
loop_
_entity_poly.entity_id
_entity_poly.type
_entity_poly.pdbx_seq_one_letter_code
_entity_poly.pdbx_strand_id
1 'polypeptide(L)'
;MCDTCGCGEPGKPVLIRKPGEPEDPEEHQHTYSHSHVHSHGDEAHDHEHDHSYLHHHDHNKSGHDHDHPHDHSHDPHHHTHGTEITVERDILNKNNLIAERNRGYFDAKNIFTLNLVSSPGSGKTSLIEKTIKDLGKEVKFFIIEGDQQTMNDAMRIEAVGAPVVQVNTGEGCHLDSDMINRAVKKLEVEDNSCLIIENVGNLICPA
;
A
#
# COMPACT_ATOMS: atom_id res chain seq x y z
N MET A 1 -4.08 -11.01 3.71
CA MET A 1 -4.81 -9.77 4.03
C MET A 1 -4.73 -9.64 5.53
N CYS A 2 -4.18 -8.53 6.05
CA CYS A 2 -4.02 -8.37 7.48
C CYS A 2 -5.39 -7.94 8.05
N ASP A 3 -6.16 -8.91 8.55
CA ASP A 3 -7.48 -8.68 9.16
C ASP A 3 -7.39 -7.98 10.53
N THR A 4 -6.18 -7.65 10.99
CA THR A 4 -5.98 -6.97 12.28
C THR A 4 -6.36 -5.47 12.22
N CYS A 5 -6.52 -4.87 11.03
CA CYS A 5 -6.89 -3.46 10.90
C CYS A 5 -8.20 -3.20 10.12
N GLY A 6 -8.73 -4.17 9.36
CA GLY A 6 -10.01 -4.01 8.65
C GLY A 6 -10.08 -2.87 7.62
N CYS A 7 -8.96 -2.34 7.14
CA CYS A 7 -8.92 -1.18 6.22
C CYS A 7 -8.55 -1.53 4.77
N GLY A 8 -8.71 -2.79 4.34
CA GLY A 8 -8.22 -3.23 3.04
C GLY A 8 -9.31 -3.67 2.06
N GLU A 9 -10.03 -2.74 1.45
CA GLU A 9 -10.67 -3.00 0.14
C GLU A 9 -9.70 -2.59 -0.99
N PRO A 10 -9.57 -3.38 -2.07
CA PRO A 10 -8.64 -3.06 -3.15
C PRO A 10 -9.21 -1.90 -3.99
N GLY A 11 -8.41 -0.86 -4.27
CA GLY A 11 -8.90 0.14 -5.23
C GLY A 11 -8.07 1.37 -5.54
N LYS A 12 -7.09 1.79 -4.72
CA LYS A 12 -6.27 2.96 -5.03
C LYS A 12 -4.79 2.61 -5.20
N PRO A 13 -4.18 2.89 -6.36
CA PRO A 13 -2.76 2.62 -6.58
C PRO A 13 -1.90 3.55 -5.72
N VAL A 14 -0.70 3.08 -5.37
CA VAL A 14 0.30 3.91 -4.69
C VAL A 14 0.86 4.93 -5.68
N LEU A 15 0.65 6.22 -5.41
CA LEU A 15 1.09 7.32 -6.27
C LEU A 15 2.32 7.99 -5.66
N ILE A 16 3.36 8.20 -6.45
CA ILE A 16 4.57 8.92 -6.03
C ILE A 16 4.73 10.17 -6.88
N ARG A 17 4.72 11.35 -6.28
CA ARG A 17 4.70 12.65 -7.00
C ARG A 17 5.60 13.69 -6.34
N LYS A 18 6.19 14.57 -7.14
CA LYS A 18 6.80 15.80 -6.64
C LYS A 18 5.71 16.87 -6.50
N PRO A 19 5.80 17.80 -5.54
CA PRO A 19 4.87 18.91 -5.50
C PRO A 19 4.84 19.71 -6.80
N GLY A 20 3.66 20.15 -7.21
CA GLY A 20 3.43 20.86 -8.47
C GLY A 20 3.33 19.98 -9.72
N GLU A 21 3.59 18.67 -9.65
CA GLU A 21 3.26 17.76 -10.76
C GLU A 21 1.73 17.62 -10.87
N PRO A 22 1.15 17.74 -12.08
CA PRO A 22 -0.28 17.53 -12.28
C PRO A 22 -0.68 16.11 -11.88
N GLU A 23 -1.91 15.95 -11.40
CA GLU A 23 -2.47 14.60 -11.26
C GLU A 23 -2.67 14.03 -12.66
N ASP A 24 -1.97 12.95 -13.00
CA ASP A 24 -2.21 12.25 -14.26
C ASP A 24 -3.69 11.81 -14.29
N PRO A 25 -4.47 12.23 -15.30
CA PRO A 25 -5.82 11.75 -15.47
C PRO A 25 -5.73 10.29 -15.93
N GLU A 26 -5.87 9.38 -14.96
CA GLU A 26 -6.13 7.95 -15.13
C GLU A 26 -5.02 7.14 -15.84
N GLU A 27 -4.15 6.50 -15.06
CA GLU A 27 -3.56 5.21 -15.47
C GLU A 27 -4.70 4.18 -15.54
N HIS A 28 -5.46 4.19 -16.63
CA HIS A 28 -6.28 3.05 -17.00
C HIS A 28 -5.34 1.89 -17.31
N GLN A 29 -5.36 0.87 -16.45
CA GLN A 29 -4.90 -0.45 -16.84
C GLN A 29 -5.69 -0.86 -18.07
N HIS A 30 -5.03 -0.85 -19.23
CA HIS A 30 -5.57 -1.49 -20.43
C HIS A 30 -5.71 -2.98 -20.12
N THR A 31 -6.91 -3.42 -19.78
CA THR A 31 -7.29 -4.82 -19.94
C THR A 31 -7.25 -5.10 -21.44
N TYR A 32 -6.19 -5.77 -21.88
CA TYR A 32 -6.11 -6.26 -23.25
C TYR A 32 -7.16 -7.37 -23.39
N SER A 33 -8.37 -7.01 -23.81
CA SER A 33 -9.38 -7.98 -24.23
C SER A 33 -8.92 -8.58 -25.55
N HIS A 34 -8.29 -9.76 -25.48
CA HIS A 34 -8.01 -10.54 -26.67
C HIS A 34 -9.31 -11.18 -27.17
N SER A 35 -9.86 -10.66 -28.27
CA SER A 35 -10.87 -11.38 -29.05
C SER A 35 -10.18 -12.48 -29.86
N HIS A 36 -10.46 -13.74 -29.53
CA HIS A 36 -10.07 -14.87 -30.37
C HIS A 36 -11.22 -15.21 -31.32
N VAL A 37 -11.01 -14.98 -32.61
CA VAL A 37 -11.91 -15.45 -33.67
C VAL A 37 -11.58 -16.91 -33.97
N HIS A 38 -12.44 -17.83 -33.57
CA HIS A 38 -12.38 -19.23 -34.02
C HIS A 38 -13.25 -19.39 -35.27
N SER A 39 -12.63 -19.80 -36.39
CA SER A 39 -13.34 -20.15 -37.61
C SER A 39 -13.58 -21.66 -37.65
N HIS A 40 -14.83 -22.06 -37.50
CA HIS A 40 -15.34 -23.33 -38.00
C HIS A 40 -16.51 -23.02 -38.94
N GLY A 41 -16.63 -23.81 -40.02
CA GLY A 41 -17.39 -23.49 -41.22
C GLY A 41 -18.79 -22.93 -41.01
N ASP A 42 -19.09 -21.92 -41.84
CA ASP A 42 -20.40 -21.39 -42.22
C ASP A 42 -21.46 -21.28 -41.11
N GLU A 43 -21.19 -20.47 -40.09
CA GLU A 43 -22.14 -19.57 -39.41
C GLU A 43 -21.41 -18.78 -38.29
N ALA A 44 -21.50 -17.44 -38.32
CA ALA A 44 -20.83 -16.56 -37.36
C ALA A 44 -21.80 -16.18 -36.23
N HIS A 45 -21.43 -16.45 -34.98
CA HIS A 45 -22.18 -16.02 -33.80
C HIS A 45 -21.25 -15.38 -32.77
N ASP A 46 -21.64 -14.20 -32.28
CA ASP A 46 -21.05 -13.52 -31.12
C ASP A 46 -21.73 -14.03 -29.85
N HIS A 47 -20.94 -14.36 -28.82
CA HIS A 47 -21.46 -14.64 -27.49
C HIS A 47 -20.73 -13.80 -26.45
N GLU A 48 -21.47 -12.90 -25.80
CA GLU A 48 -21.10 -12.29 -24.52
C GLU A 48 -21.43 -13.28 -23.39
N HIS A 49 -20.45 -13.58 -22.53
CA HIS A 49 -20.69 -14.37 -21.33
C HIS A 49 -20.69 -13.45 -20.11
N ASP A 50 -21.88 -13.17 -19.59
CA ASP A 50 -22.11 -12.61 -18.26
C ASP A 50 -22.44 -13.77 -17.31
N HIS A 51 -21.61 -13.98 -16.27
CA HIS A 51 -21.81 -15.05 -15.30
C HIS A 51 -22.37 -14.48 -13.99
N SER A 52 -23.69 -14.33 -13.93
CA SER A 52 -24.44 -14.10 -12.70
C SER A 52 -25.28 -15.34 -12.36
N TYR A 53 -24.69 -16.31 -11.63
CA TYR A 53 -25.43 -17.46 -11.12
C TYR A 53 -26.17 -17.10 -9.82
N LEU A 54 -27.41 -16.64 -9.93
CA LEU A 54 -28.42 -16.65 -8.87
C LEU A 54 -29.30 -17.91 -9.04
N HIS A 55 -29.23 -18.85 -8.11
CA HIS A 55 -30.15 -19.99 -8.05
C HIS A 55 -31.27 -19.74 -7.04
N HIS A 56 -32.51 -19.64 -7.55
CA HIS A 56 -33.76 -19.74 -6.80
C HIS A 56 -34.11 -21.22 -6.56
N HIS A 57 -34.47 -21.57 -5.33
CA HIS A 57 -35.28 -22.78 -5.06
C HIS A 57 -36.44 -22.43 -4.13
N ASP A 58 -37.64 -22.74 -4.63
CA ASP A 58 -38.94 -22.69 -3.98
C ASP A 58 -39.21 -24.04 -3.30
N HIS A 59 -39.52 -24.04 -2.00
CA HIS A 59 -40.11 -25.18 -1.31
C HIS A 59 -41.19 -24.74 -0.33
N ASN A 60 -42.43 -24.95 -0.77
CA ASN A 60 -43.63 -24.98 0.03
C ASN A 60 -43.83 -26.41 0.61
N LYS A 61 -43.86 -26.57 1.94
CA LYS A 61 -44.92 -27.28 2.72
C LYS A 61 -44.46 -27.80 4.09
N SER A 62 -45.41 -27.67 5.03
CA SER A 62 -45.69 -28.49 6.22
C SER A 62 -44.76 -28.36 7.43
N GLY A 63 -45.33 -27.75 8.47
CA GLY A 63 -44.81 -27.79 9.82
C GLY A 63 -44.94 -29.16 10.47
N HIS A 64 -43.98 -29.45 11.34
CA HIS A 64 -44.11 -30.31 12.50
C HIS A 64 -43.15 -29.77 13.57
N ASP A 65 -43.72 -29.36 14.71
CA ASP A 65 -43.00 -29.09 15.95
C ASP A 65 -42.46 -30.42 16.51
N HIS A 66 -41.15 -30.49 16.73
CA HIS A 66 -40.55 -31.52 17.57
C HIS A 66 -39.49 -30.88 18.47
N ASP A 67 -39.86 -30.72 19.75
CA ASP A 67 -38.96 -30.49 20.87
C ASP A 67 -38.12 -31.75 21.11
N HIS A 68 -36.82 -31.67 20.83
CA HIS A 68 -35.83 -32.62 21.32
C HIS A 68 -34.62 -31.87 21.90
N PRO A 69 -34.21 -32.15 23.15
CA PRO A 69 -32.98 -31.62 23.70
C PRO A 69 -31.82 -32.45 23.12
N HIS A 70 -31.10 -31.88 22.16
CA HIS A 70 -29.83 -32.43 21.73
C HIS A 70 -28.70 -31.71 22.47
N ASP A 71 -28.06 -32.45 23.38
CA ASP A 71 -26.73 -32.14 23.89
C ASP A 71 -25.74 -32.26 22.72
N HIS A 72 -25.34 -31.11 22.18
CA HIS A 72 -24.28 -31.02 21.18
C HIS A 72 -23.05 -30.38 21.84
N SER A 73 -22.16 -31.24 22.33
CA SER A 73 -20.75 -30.94 22.45
C SER A 73 -20.19 -30.67 21.04
N HIS A 74 -20.18 -29.41 20.63
CA HIS A 74 -19.45 -28.99 19.44
C HIS A 74 -17.97 -28.82 19.80
N ASP A 75 -17.16 -29.68 19.19
CA ASP A 75 -15.71 -29.54 19.06
C ASP A 75 -15.32 -28.08 18.76
N PRO A 76 -14.27 -27.54 19.41
CA PRO A 76 -13.78 -26.22 19.06
C PRO A 76 -13.26 -26.28 17.62
N HIS A 77 -13.92 -25.55 16.72
CA HIS A 77 -13.45 -25.32 15.36
C HIS A 77 -12.02 -24.77 15.40
N HIS A 78 -11.04 -25.64 15.16
CA HIS A 78 -9.65 -25.28 15.04
C HIS A 78 -9.47 -24.66 13.64
N HIS A 79 -9.74 -23.37 13.53
CA HIS A 79 -9.41 -22.61 12.33
C HIS A 79 -7.89 -22.75 12.07
N THR A 80 -7.54 -23.17 10.86
CA THR A 80 -6.18 -23.47 10.44
C THR A 80 -5.41 -22.17 10.20
N HIS A 81 -4.80 -21.60 11.23
CA HIS A 81 -3.92 -20.42 11.16
C HIS A 81 -2.58 -20.65 10.44
N GLY A 82 -2.29 -21.87 9.95
CA GLY A 82 -0.97 -22.21 9.38
C GLY A 82 -0.62 -21.48 8.08
N THR A 83 -1.57 -21.37 7.15
CA THR A 83 -1.35 -20.73 5.84
C THR A 83 -1.20 -19.22 5.96
N GLU A 84 -2.04 -18.59 6.78
CA GLU A 84 -2.04 -17.15 7.02
C GLU A 84 -0.70 -16.68 7.60
N ILE A 85 -0.22 -17.33 8.66
CA ILE A 85 1.08 -17.05 9.28
C ILE A 85 2.23 -17.22 8.29
N THR A 86 2.13 -18.20 7.36
CA THR A 86 3.18 -18.43 6.36
C THR A 86 3.22 -17.29 5.34
N VAL A 87 2.07 -16.88 4.82
CA VAL A 87 1.98 -15.76 3.86
C VAL A 87 2.47 -14.45 4.49
N GLU A 88 2.09 -14.15 5.74
CA GLU A 88 2.59 -12.95 6.44
C GLU A 88 4.11 -12.95 6.58
N ARG A 89 4.69 -14.08 6.99
CA ARG A 89 6.16 -14.24 7.08
C ARG A 89 6.84 -14.04 5.73
N ASP A 90 6.25 -14.57 4.66
CA ASP A 90 6.82 -14.44 3.32
C ASP A 90 6.79 -12.98 2.81
N ILE A 91 5.71 -12.25 3.09
CA ILE A 91 5.60 -10.82 2.77
C ILE A 91 6.65 -10.01 3.55
N LEU A 92 6.76 -10.24 4.86
CA LEU A 92 7.77 -9.57 5.69
C LEU A 92 9.20 -9.89 5.24
N ASN A 93 9.46 -11.15 4.89
CA ASN A 93 10.78 -11.56 4.37
C ASN A 93 11.11 -10.88 3.04
N LYS A 94 10.14 -10.77 2.13
CA LYS A 94 10.32 -10.04 0.87
C LYS A 94 10.63 -8.55 1.13
N ASN A 95 9.89 -7.91 2.04
CA ASN A 95 10.14 -6.52 2.44
C ASN A 95 11.55 -6.36 3.03
N ASN A 96 11.95 -7.25 3.93
CA ASN A 96 13.28 -7.23 4.54
C ASN A 96 14.41 -7.35 3.50
N LEU A 97 14.25 -8.22 2.49
CA LEU A 97 15.24 -8.36 1.43
C LEU A 97 15.41 -7.07 0.61
N ILE A 98 14.31 -6.39 0.30
CA ILE A 98 14.36 -5.11 -0.44
C ILE A 98 14.91 -4.00 0.48
N ALA A 99 14.53 -3.99 1.76
CA ALA A 99 15.08 -3.06 2.75
C ALA A 99 16.61 -3.17 2.88
N GLU A 100 17.16 -4.39 2.89
CA GLU A 100 18.62 -4.59 2.87
C GLU A 100 19.27 -4.05 1.59
N ARG A 101 18.61 -4.22 0.44
CA ARG A 101 19.11 -3.64 -0.83
C ARG A 101 19.11 -2.11 -0.79
N ASN A 102 18.07 -1.51 -0.23
CA ASN A 102 17.99 -0.06 -0.04
C ASN A 102 19.10 0.42 0.90
N ARG A 103 19.31 -0.26 2.05
CA ARG A 103 20.42 0.03 2.97
C ARG A 103 21.78 -0.02 2.26
N GLY A 104 22.05 -1.08 1.52
CA GLY A 104 23.29 -1.20 0.74
C GLY A 104 23.47 -0.09 -0.30
N TYR A 105 22.40 0.35 -0.95
CA TYR A 105 22.43 1.51 -1.85
C TYR A 105 22.75 2.82 -1.11
N PHE A 106 22.10 3.07 0.04
CA PHE A 106 22.35 4.27 0.85
C PHE A 106 23.78 4.30 1.38
N ASP A 107 24.28 3.19 1.91
CA ASP A 107 25.63 3.05 2.44
C ASP A 107 26.68 3.28 1.34
N ALA A 108 26.50 2.66 0.16
CA ALA A 108 27.42 2.80 -0.96
C ALA A 108 27.53 4.25 -1.49
N LYS A 109 26.48 5.05 -1.31
CA LYS A 109 26.41 6.44 -1.75
C LYS A 109 26.62 7.44 -0.62
N ASN A 110 26.94 6.98 0.58
CA ASN A 110 27.09 7.80 1.78
C ASN A 110 25.85 8.67 2.04
N ILE A 111 24.65 8.09 1.92
CA ILE A 111 23.36 8.74 2.20
C ILE A 111 22.95 8.36 3.62
N PHE A 112 23.00 9.33 4.54
CA PHE A 112 22.48 9.12 5.88
C PHE A 112 20.95 9.11 5.86
N THR A 113 20.34 7.98 6.20
CA THR A 113 18.88 7.80 6.06
C THR A 113 18.20 7.70 7.42
N LEU A 114 17.15 8.51 7.62
CA LEU A 114 16.31 8.50 8.82
C LEU A 114 14.87 8.12 8.45
N ASN A 115 14.27 7.18 9.17
CA ASN A 115 12.85 6.84 9.05
C ASN A 115 12.11 7.30 10.31
N LEU A 116 11.21 8.28 10.16
CA LEU A 116 10.43 8.86 11.25
C LEU A 116 9.06 8.19 11.31
N VAL A 117 8.83 7.39 12.35
CA VAL A 117 7.57 6.67 12.61
C VAL A 117 6.95 7.19 13.89
N SER A 118 5.65 7.53 13.87
CA SER A 118 4.93 8.07 15.02
C SER A 118 3.41 8.03 14.82
N SER A 119 2.63 8.39 15.84
CA SER A 119 1.19 8.63 15.71
C SER A 119 0.87 9.85 14.81
N PRO A 120 -0.35 9.95 14.26
CA PRO A 120 -0.83 11.17 13.62
C PRO A 120 -0.67 12.40 14.52
N GLY A 121 -0.31 13.55 13.95
CA GLY A 121 -0.24 14.82 14.67
C GLY A 121 0.89 14.95 15.70
N SER A 122 1.85 14.01 15.75
CA SER A 122 2.97 14.08 16.71
C SER A 122 4.04 15.14 16.37
N GLY A 123 3.86 15.91 15.29
CA GLY A 123 4.77 16.96 14.87
C GLY A 123 5.97 16.52 14.01
N LYS A 124 5.89 15.38 13.31
CA LYS A 124 6.94 14.90 12.39
C LYS A 124 7.32 15.96 11.34
N THR A 125 6.34 16.42 10.56
CA THR A 125 6.56 17.45 9.54
C THR A 125 7.16 18.73 10.13
N SER A 126 6.67 19.17 11.30
CA SER A 126 7.19 20.38 11.96
C SER A 126 8.64 20.21 12.43
N LEU A 127 9.02 19.01 12.88
CA LEU A 127 10.41 18.69 13.19
C LEU A 127 11.27 18.79 11.92
N ILE A 128 10.83 18.18 10.82
CA ILE A 128 11.53 18.23 9.52
C ILE A 128 11.69 19.67 9.02
N GLU A 129 10.62 20.45 9.01
CA GLU A 129 10.65 21.86 8.58
C GLU A 129 11.68 22.67 9.38
N LYS A 130 11.74 22.45 10.70
CA LYS A 130 12.69 23.13 11.58
C LYS A 130 14.12 22.66 11.33
N THR A 131 14.33 21.36 11.17
CA THR A 131 15.65 20.78 10.84
C THR A 131 16.20 21.33 9.53
N ILE A 132 15.37 21.42 8.48
CA ILE A 132 15.79 21.99 7.18
C ILE A 132 16.15 23.46 7.32
N LYS A 133 15.34 24.25 8.03
CA LYS A 133 15.61 25.68 8.26
C LYS A 133 16.93 25.92 9.00
N ASP A 134 17.21 25.08 9.99
CA ASP A 134 18.37 25.26 10.87
C ASP A 134 19.67 24.70 10.25
N LEU A 135 19.59 23.58 9.51
CA LEU A 135 20.77 22.83 9.03
C LEU A 135 20.90 22.76 7.50
N GLY A 136 19.93 23.23 6.72
CA GLY A 136 19.90 23.08 5.26
C GLY A 136 21.02 23.80 4.50
N LYS A 137 21.79 24.67 5.16
CA LYS A 137 23.01 25.30 4.61
C LYS A 137 24.24 24.39 4.70
N GLU A 138 24.24 23.43 5.62
CA GLU A 138 25.36 22.54 5.92
C GLU A 138 25.10 21.13 5.40
N VAL A 139 23.84 20.71 5.39
CA VAL A 139 23.40 19.36 5.00
C VAL A 139 22.43 19.46 3.83
N LYS A 140 22.68 18.63 2.81
CA LYS A 140 21.75 18.43 1.70
C LYS A 140 20.65 17.47 2.13
N PHE A 141 19.43 17.96 2.28
CA PHE A 141 18.27 17.15 2.66
C PHE A 141 17.45 16.75 1.45
N PHE A 142 16.99 15.50 1.47
CA PHE A 142 16.01 14.93 0.55
C PHE A 142 14.90 14.31 1.39
N ILE A 143 13.64 14.54 1.05
CA ILE A 143 12.51 14.10 1.87
C ILE A 143 11.59 13.17 1.08
N ILE A 144 11.23 12.04 1.68
CA ILE A 144 10.12 11.20 1.25
C ILE A 144 9.02 11.39 2.29
N GLU A 145 7.90 11.94 1.86
CA GLU A 145 6.71 12.11 2.70
C GLU A 145 5.73 10.99 2.36
N GLY A 146 5.23 10.28 3.38
CA GLY A 146 4.24 9.23 3.23
C GLY A 146 2.96 9.55 3.98
N ASP A 147 1.86 9.67 3.24
CA ASP A 147 0.53 9.83 3.79
C ASP A 147 -0.46 8.92 3.01
N GLN A 148 -1.66 8.72 3.55
CA GLN A 148 -2.73 8.02 2.85
C GLN A 148 -3.26 8.87 1.69
N GLN A 149 -3.40 10.17 1.93
CA GLN A 149 -4.03 11.11 1.02
C GLN A 149 -3.39 12.51 1.13
N THR A 150 -3.72 13.36 0.15
CA THR A 150 -3.29 14.76 0.05
C THR A 150 -1.81 14.97 -0.31
N MET A 151 -1.35 16.21 -0.24
CA MET A 151 0.02 16.66 -0.54
C MET A 151 0.48 17.71 0.48
N ASN A 152 -0.27 17.86 1.58
CA ASN A 152 -0.16 19.02 2.46
C ASN A 152 1.21 19.11 3.10
N ASP A 153 1.73 17.99 3.60
CA ASP A 153 3.01 17.95 4.28
C ASP A 153 4.18 18.06 3.29
N ALA A 154 4.09 17.42 2.11
CA ALA A 154 5.06 17.62 1.03
C ALA A 154 5.12 19.10 0.57
N MET A 155 3.99 19.79 0.41
CA MET A 155 3.99 21.22 0.05
C MET A 155 4.63 22.10 1.14
N ARG A 156 4.39 21.79 2.42
CA ARG A 156 5.03 22.49 3.54
C ARG A 156 6.54 22.31 3.54
N ILE A 157 7.00 21.09 3.29
CA ILE A 157 8.42 20.75 3.21
C ILE A 157 9.09 21.43 2.00
N GLU A 158 8.42 21.42 0.83
CA GLU A 158 8.93 22.13 -0.35
C GLU A 158 9.08 23.63 -0.09
N ALA A 159 8.11 24.25 0.58
CA ALA A 159 8.13 25.68 0.90
C ALA A 159 9.33 26.09 1.78
N VAL A 160 9.95 25.16 2.50
CA VAL A 160 11.18 25.41 3.28
C VAL A 160 12.47 25.08 2.51
N GLY A 161 12.36 24.64 1.26
CA GLY A 161 13.46 24.56 0.30
C GLY A 161 14.13 23.19 0.16
N ALA A 162 13.53 22.11 0.67
CA ALA A 162 14.06 20.76 0.48
C ALA A 162 13.34 20.03 -0.67
N PRO A 163 14.07 19.33 -1.57
CA PRO A 163 13.48 18.39 -2.51
C PRO A 163 12.66 17.33 -1.78
N VAL A 164 11.42 17.15 -2.22
CA VAL A 164 10.47 16.22 -1.59
C VAL A 164 9.64 15.48 -2.63
N VAL A 165 9.35 14.22 -2.34
CA VAL A 165 8.30 13.46 -3.02
C VAL A 165 7.25 13.01 -2.01
N GLN A 166 6.00 13.14 -2.42
CA GLN A 166 4.83 12.57 -1.77
C GLN A 166 4.68 11.11 -2.21
N VAL A 167 4.47 10.19 -1.28
CA VAL A 167 4.05 8.81 -1.51
C VAL A 167 2.65 8.65 -0.93
N ASN A 168 1.63 8.72 -1.79
CA ASN A 168 0.26 8.44 -1.41
C ASN A 168 0.05 6.94 -1.38
N THR A 169 -0.10 6.41 -0.17
CA THR A 169 -0.23 4.97 0.08
C THR A 169 -1.65 4.45 -0.20
N GLY A 170 -2.61 5.34 -0.47
CA GLY A 170 -4.01 4.97 -0.64
C GLY A 170 -4.57 4.51 0.71
N GLU A 171 -4.99 3.24 0.77
CA GLU A 171 -5.44 2.61 2.02
C GLU A 171 -4.29 1.98 2.82
N GLY A 172 -3.05 2.04 2.30
CA GLY A 172 -1.86 1.58 3.01
C GLY A 172 -1.64 2.36 4.31
N CYS A 173 -1.27 1.66 5.39
CA CYS A 173 -1.07 2.26 6.71
C CYS A 173 0.41 2.52 7.07
N HIS A 174 1.33 2.25 6.13
CA HIS A 174 2.78 2.40 6.26
C HIS A 174 3.45 2.48 4.88
N LEU A 175 4.69 2.97 4.85
CA LEU A 175 5.58 2.86 3.69
C LEU A 175 6.37 1.54 3.74
N ASP A 176 6.31 0.76 2.66
CA ASP A 176 7.16 -0.42 2.48
C ASP A 176 8.48 -0.10 1.76
N SER A 177 9.40 -1.06 1.77
CA SER A 177 10.73 -0.88 1.16
C SER A 177 10.71 -0.73 -0.38
N ASP A 178 9.71 -1.26 -1.09
CA ASP A 178 9.57 -1.05 -2.54
C ASP A 178 9.11 0.38 -2.83
N MET A 179 8.15 0.90 -2.06
CA MET A 179 7.72 2.29 -2.13
C MET A 179 8.90 3.24 -1.93
N ILE A 180 9.74 2.99 -0.91
CA ILE A 180 10.96 3.76 -0.68
C ILE A 180 11.91 3.65 -1.88
N ASN A 181 12.10 2.45 -2.43
CA ASN A 181 12.99 2.26 -3.59
C ASN A 181 12.55 3.09 -4.80
N ARG A 182 11.24 3.10 -5.11
CA ARG A 182 10.66 3.90 -6.20
C ARG A 182 10.75 5.40 -5.91
N ALA A 183 10.47 5.81 -4.67
CA ALA A 183 10.54 7.20 -4.26
C ALA A 183 11.96 7.78 -4.36
N VAL A 184 12.98 7.03 -3.91
CA VAL A 184 14.40 7.43 -4.02
C VAL A 184 14.80 7.69 -5.48
N LYS A 185 14.34 6.84 -6.41
CA LYS A 185 14.61 7.02 -7.85
C LYS A 185 13.94 8.27 -8.40
N LYS A 186 12.66 8.49 -8.07
CA LYS A 186 11.91 9.67 -8.53
C LYS A 186 12.46 10.97 -7.95
N LEU A 187 12.90 10.94 -6.70
CA LEU A 187 13.49 12.08 -6.01
C LEU A 187 14.91 12.42 -6.49
N GLU A 188 15.58 11.48 -7.17
CA GLU A 188 16.95 11.63 -7.67
C GLU A 188 17.93 11.98 -6.55
N VAL A 189 17.84 11.25 -5.43
CA VAL A 189 18.65 11.50 -4.23
C VAL A 189 20.15 11.48 -4.56
N GLU A 190 20.83 12.58 -4.24
CA GLU A 190 22.26 12.75 -4.47
C GLU A 190 23.11 11.98 -3.45
N ASP A 191 24.33 11.62 -3.85
CA ASP A 191 25.32 11.01 -2.97
C ASP A 191 25.80 12.03 -1.90
N ASN A 192 26.29 11.54 -0.75
CA ASN A 192 26.76 12.38 0.38
C ASN A 192 25.67 13.34 0.92
N SER A 193 24.46 12.82 1.11
CA SER A 193 23.29 13.60 1.52
C SER A 193 22.58 12.98 2.73
N CYS A 194 21.52 13.64 3.21
CA CYS A 194 20.63 13.12 4.23
C CYS A 194 19.23 12.89 3.63
N LEU A 195 18.76 11.64 3.69
CA LEU A 195 17.41 11.26 3.31
C LEU A 195 16.54 11.11 4.56
N ILE A 196 15.47 11.91 4.68
CA ILE A 196 14.48 11.74 5.74
C ILE A 196 13.21 11.16 5.12
N ILE A 197 12.75 10.05 5.69
CA ILE A 197 11.49 9.40 5.35
C ILE A 197 10.51 9.72 6.48
N GLU A 198 9.52 10.55 6.20
CA GLU A 198 8.36 10.73 7.06
C GLU A 198 7.36 9.61 6.74
N ASN A 199 7.21 8.64 7.65
CA ASN A 199 6.27 7.53 7.44
C ASN A 199 4.84 7.97 7.76
N VAL A 200 3.87 7.17 7.32
CA VAL A 200 2.46 7.38 7.64
C VAL A 200 2.30 7.44 9.16
N GLY A 201 1.48 8.38 9.64
CA GLY A 201 1.18 8.52 11.06
C GLY A 201 0.43 7.31 11.58
N ASN A 202 1.14 6.26 12.01
CA ASN A 202 0.55 5.03 12.52
C ASN A 202 1.57 4.27 13.37
N LEU A 203 1.12 3.74 14.50
CA LEU A 203 1.93 2.90 15.42
C LEU A 203 1.38 1.49 15.59
N ILE A 204 0.34 1.13 14.85
CA ILE A 204 -0.36 -0.15 14.99
C ILE A 204 0.14 -1.18 13.98
N CYS A 205 0.47 -0.74 12.75
CA CYS A 205 0.94 -1.65 11.70
C CYS A 205 2.44 -1.96 11.84
N PRO A 206 2.88 -3.23 11.78
CA PRO A 206 4.30 -3.55 11.61
C PRO A 206 4.77 -3.07 10.22
N ALA A 207 5.93 -2.41 10.16
CA ALA A 207 6.53 -1.85 8.94
C ALA A 207 7.94 -2.42 8.71
#